data_AF-A0A2I4AKF8-F1
#
_entry.id   AF-A0A2I4AKF8-F1
#
_cell.length_a   1.000
_cell.length_b   1.000
_cell.length_c   1.000
_cell.angle_alpha   90.00
_cell.angle_beta   90.00
_cell.angle_gamma   90.00
#
_symmetry.space_group_name_H-M   'P 1'
#
loop_
_entity.id
_entity.type
_entity.pdbx_description
1 polymer ?
#
loop_
_entity_poly.entity_id
_entity_poly.type
_entity_poly.pdbx_seq_one_letter_code
_entity_poly.pdbx_strand_id
1 'polypeptide(L)'
;MLPPTASVADALAKYEAAFQGSTEAGRYACAPLPPYLEGEEPNEEEEESSRPLYDLCFHLLKLYSDRHYSLQQLLDPLTVTWNRLDYRLSWHLWGVLQALNYSHLSSSRQGLLHTSYASQLESAGLWHLSVFILLHIPDHSQRERAVRQVLTQHCSLQETDQSVLRERFLTDQLLVPERWIHEAKATRAQRDGDRHQQALHLYRAGHWNRCH
;
A
#
# COMPACT_ATOMS: atom_id res chain seq x y z
N MET A 1 -24.92 32.33 5.18
CA MET A 1 -25.66 31.05 4.97
C MET A 1 -25.56 30.63 3.50
N LEU A 2 -25.44 29.33 3.21
CA LEU A 2 -25.52 28.79 1.85
C LEU A 2 -26.99 28.51 1.48
N PRO A 3 -27.39 28.64 0.21
CA PRO A 3 -28.70 28.19 -0.23
C PRO A 3 -28.80 26.65 -0.14
N PRO A 4 -30.01 26.08 -0.02
CA PRO A 4 -30.21 24.62 0.04
C PRO A 4 -29.81 23.89 -1.26
N THR A 5 -29.62 24.63 -2.36
CA THR A 5 -29.13 24.12 -3.65
C THR A 5 -27.61 24.20 -3.80
N ALA A 6 -26.89 24.66 -2.76
CA ALA A 6 -25.44 24.74 -2.79
C ALA A 6 -24.81 23.36 -2.91
N SER A 7 -23.76 23.25 -3.73
CA SER A 7 -23.01 22.02 -3.89
C SER A 7 -22.08 21.76 -2.69
N VAL A 8 -21.59 20.52 -2.59
CA VAL A 8 -20.55 20.17 -1.61
C VAL A 8 -19.28 21.02 -1.82
N ALA A 9 -18.95 21.35 -3.07
CA ALA A 9 -17.82 22.21 -3.41
C ALA A 9 -17.99 23.63 -2.85
N ASP A 10 -19.20 24.19 -2.92
CA ASP A 10 -19.49 25.52 -2.37
C ASP A 10 -19.39 25.54 -0.83
N ALA A 11 -19.84 24.47 -0.18
CA ALA A 11 -19.70 24.29 1.27
C ALA A 11 -18.23 24.17 1.68
N LEU A 12 -17.46 23.38 0.94
CA LEU A 12 -16.03 23.19 1.18
C LEU A 12 -15.25 24.49 1.02
N ALA A 13 -15.52 25.26 -0.03
CA ALA A 13 -14.86 26.55 -0.26
C ALA A 13 -15.13 27.56 0.87
N LYS A 14 -16.35 27.58 1.43
CA LYS A 14 -16.66 28.43 2.59
C LYS A 14 -15.96 27.95 3.86
N TYR A 15 -15.89 26.65 4.08
CA TYR A 15 -15.15 26.08 5.20
C TYR A 15 -13.65 26.44 5.11
N GLU A 16 -13.05 26.36 3.92
CA GLU A 16 -11.66 26.77 3.70
C GLU A 16 -11.41 28.24 4.00
N ALA A 17 -12.26 29.12 3.48
CA ALA A 17 -12.16 30.54 3.78
C ALA A 17 -12.28 30.82 5.29
N ALA A 18 -13.11 30.03 6.00
CA ALA A 18 -13.34 30.17 7.44
C ALA A 18 -12.13 29.75 8.29
N PHE A 19 -11.42 28.67 7.94
CA PHE A 19 -10.26 28.23 8.72
C PHE A 19 -8.95 28.92 8.28
N GLN A 20 -8.84 29.32 7.01
CA GLN A 20 -7.69 30.11 6.54
C GLN A 20 -7.74 31.56 7.06
N GLY A 21 -8.94 32.06 7.38
CA GLY A 21 -9.14 33.41 7.88
C GLY A 21 -9.22 34.46 6.77
N SER A 22 -9.53 34.03 5.54
CA SER A 22 -9.65 34.91 4.37
C SER A 22 -10.92 35.76 4.37
N THR A 23 -11.79 35.59 5.36
CA THR A 23 -13.04 36.35 5.52
C THR A 23 -12.87 37.55 6.46
N GLU A 24 -13.73 38.56 6.33
CA GLU A 24 -13.76 39.75 7.21
C GLU A 24 -13.89 39.41 8.71
N ALA A 25 -14.49 38.25 9.03
CA ALA A 25 -14.65 37.74 10.39
C ALA A 25 -13.39 37.08 10.97
N GLY A 26 -12.28 37.03 10.23
CA GLY A 26 -11.07 36.31 10.63
C GLY A 26 -11.24 34.78 10.60
N ARG A 27 -10.44 34.06 11.38
CA ARG A 27 -10.52 32.60 11.53
C ARG A 27 -11.62 32.23 12.52
N TYR A 28 -12.64 31.52 12.08
CA TYR A 28 -13.76 31.08 12.93
C TYR A 28 -14.07 29.58 12.81
N ALA A 29 -13.25 28.84 12.06
CA ALA A 29 -13.31 27.38 11.97
C ALA A 29 -11.92 26.77 12.23
N CYS A 30 -11.89 25.55 12.75
CA CYS A 30 -10.65 24.80 12.93
C CYS A 30 -10.16 24.24 11.59
N ALA A 31 -8.85 24.17 11.40
CA ALA A 31 -8.26 23.50 10.26
C ALA A 31 -8.56 21.98 10.30
N PRO A 32 -8.75 21.32 9.15
CA PRO A 32 -9.04 19.89 9.08
C PRO A 32 -7.75 19.09 9.30
N LEU A 33 -7.31 19.00 10.55
CA LEU A 33 -6.09 18.30 10.94
C LEU A 33 -6.36 16.80 11.10
N PRO A 34 -5.40 15.91 10.80
CA PRO A 34 -5.51 14.49 11.11
C PRO A 34 -5.88 14.22 12.57
N PRO A 35 -6.61 13.14 12.90
CA PRO A 35 -7.11 12.88 14.25
C PRO A 35 -6.06 12.85 15.36
N TYR A 36 -4.82 12.52 15.03
CA TYR A 36 -3.71 12.46 15.99
C TYR A 36 -3.06 13.82 16.27
N LEU A 37 -3.40 14.86 15.49
CA LEU A 37 -3.00 16.25 15.70
C LEU A 37 -4.16 17.10 16.25
N GLU A 38 -5.35 16.53 16.40
CA GLU A 38 -6.49 17.22 17.01
C GLU A 38 -6.17 17.56 18.47
N GLY A 39 -6.01 18.86 18.77
CA GLY A 39 -5.75 19.35 20.13
C GLY A 39 -4.29 19.72 20.41
N GLU A 40 -3.38 19.58 19.45
CA GLU A 40 -2.06 20.20 19.53
C GLU A 40 -2.16 21.68 19.09
N GLU A 41 -1.65 22.59 19.92
CA GLU A 41 -1.52 24.00 19.53
C GLU A 41 -0.51 24.08 18.38
N PRO A 42 -0.83 24.80 17.28
CA PRO A 42 0.08 24.92 16.16
C PRO A 42 1.39 25.55 16.63
N ASN A 43 2.48 24.80 16.54
CA ASN A 43 3.80 25.28 16.91
C ASN A 43 4.21 26.36 15.88
N GLU A 44 4.24 27.63 16.29
CA GLU A 44 4.53 28.78 15.42
C GLU A 44 5.96 28.75 14.82
N GLU A 45 6.80 27.83 15.29
CA GLU A 45 8.23 27.72 14.93
C GLU A 45 8.52 26.72 13.79
N GLU A 46 7.55 25.90 13.37
CA GLU A 46 7.75 24.94 12.26
C GLU A 46 7.42 25.56 10.89
N GLU A 47 8.09 26.66 10.55
CA GLU A 47 8.17 27.17 9.17
C GLU A 47 9.17 26.36 8.33
N GLU A 48 8.96 25.04 8.20
CA GLU A 48 9.71 24.24 7.23
C GLU A 48 8.85 23.94 6.01
N SER A 49 8.64 24.97 5.17
CA SER A 49 8.45 24.93 3.70
C SER A 49 7.61 23.82 3.03
N SER A 50 6.80 23.09 3.79
CA SER A 50 6.07 21.89 3.38
C SER A 50 4.58 22.19 3.37
N ARG A 51 3.89 21.63 2.40
CA ARG A 51 2.45 21.83 2.20
C ARG A 51 1.69 21.47 3.48
N PRO A 52 0.62 22.20 3.84
CA PRO A 52 -0.15 21.91 5.05
C PRO A 52 -0.73 20.49 4.99
N LEU A 53 -0.59 19.77 6.11
CA LEU A 53 -1.13 18.42 6.29
C LEU A 53 -2.60 18.51 6.71
N TYR A 54 -3.46 17.81 5.97
CA TYR A 54 -4.88 17.74 6.29
C TYR A 54 -5.35 16.30 6.47
N ASP A 55 -6.48 16.15 7.13
CA ASP A 55 -7.09 14.84 7.32
C ASP A 55 -7.59 14.21 6.00
N LEU A 56 -7.72 12.88 6.02
CA LEU A 56 -8.18 12.12 4.88
C LEU A 56 -9.60 12.50 4.41
N CYS A 57 -10.51 12.81 5.33
CA CYS A 57 -11.90 13.14 5.03
C CYS A 57 -11.98 14.43 4.21
N PHE A 58 -11.19 15.43 4.57
CA PHE A 58 -11.04 16.68 3.84
C PHE A 58 -10.48 16.45 2.44
N HIS A 59 -9.45 15.62 2.31
CA HIS A 59 -8.92 15.23 1.00
C HIS A 59 -9.96 14.51 0.13
N LEU A 60 -10.82 13.66 0.72
CA LEU A 60 -11.92 13.00 -0.01
C LEU A 60 -13.00 13.99 -0.44
N LEU A 61 -13.35 14.98 0.39
CA LEU A 61 -14.26 16.07 0.01
C LEU A 61 -13.68 16.92 -1.13
N LYS A 62 -12.37 17.16 -1.10
CA LYS A 62 -11.64 17.81 -2.20
C LYS A 62 -11.71 17.01 -3.48
N LEU A 63 -11.46 15.70 -3.42
CA LEU A 63 -11.58 14.82 -4.59
C LEU A 63 -13.01 14.73 -5.13
N TYR A 64 -14.02 14.75 -4.25
CA TYR A 64 -15.42 14.77 -4.65
C TYR A 64 -15.79 16.09 -5.37
N SER A 65 -15.21 17.21 -4.92
CA SER A 65 -15.44 18.53 -5.49
C SER A 65 -14.67 18.77 -6.80
N ASP A 66 -13.44 18.24 -6.89
CA ASP A 66 -12.59 18.26 -8.08
C ASP A 66 -12.03 16.87 -8.36
N ARG A 67 -12.49 16.27 -9.47
CA ARG A 67 -12.07 14.93 -9.90
C ARG A 67 -10.57 14.84 -10.21
N HIS A 68 -9.90 15.96 -10.47
CA HIS A 68 -8.46 16.03 -10.77
C HIS A 68 -7.60 16.29 -9.53
N TYR A 69 -8.20 16.35 -8.34
CA TYR A 69 -7.48 16.56 -7.09
C TYR A 69 -6.38 15.51 -6.90
N SER A 70 -5.20 15.94 -6.43
CA SER A 70 -4.02 15.07 -6.33
C SER A 70 -4.22 13.91 -5.37
N LEU A 71 -4.20 12.68 -5.90
CA LEU A 71 -4.27 11.47 -5.08
C LEU A 71 -3.03 11.24 -4.24
N GLN A 72 -1.90 11.86 -4.58
CA GLN A 72 -0.66 11.65 -3.85
C GLN A 72 -0.77 12.13 -2.39
N GLN A 73 -1.43 13.28 -2.18
CA GLN A 73 -1.61 13.84 -0.83
C GLN A 73 -2.65 13.02 -0.07
N LEU A 74 -3.76 12.71 -0.73
CA LEU A 74 -4.85 11.93 -0.16
C LEU A 74 -4.40 10.53 0.32
N LEU A 75 -3.47 9.89 -0.38
CA LEU A 75 -2.98 8.55 -0.06
C LEU A 75 -1.73 8.55 0.84
N ASP A 76 -1.31 9.70 1.36
CA ASP A 76 -0.22 9.77 2.34
C ASP A 76 -0.69 9.18 3.69
N PRO A 77 0.05 8.22 4.30
CA PRO A 77 -0.28 7.66 5.62
C PRO A 77 -0.51 8.70 6.72
N LEU A 78 0.15 9.86 6.60
CA LEU A 78 0.03 10.97 7.57
C LEU A 78 -1.36 11.63 7.58
N THR A 79 -2.19 11.40 6.56
CA THR A 79 -3.57 11.93 6.55
C THR A 79 -4.46 11.25 7.60
N VAL A 80 -4.03 10.11 8.17
CA VAL A 80 -4.81 9.33 9.13
C VAL A 80 -4.01 8.91 10.37
N THR A 81 -2.73 8.59 10.21
CA THR A 81 -1.91 8.06 11.30
C THR A 81 -0.59 8.80 11.42
N TRP A 82 -0.06 8.92 12.63
CA TRP A 82 1.27 9.49 12.87
C TRP A 82 2.42 8.63 12.31
N ASN A 83 2.13 7.36 11.97
CA ASN A 83 3.12 6.43 11.47
C ASN A 83 3.27 6.54 9.94
N ARG A 84 4.40 7.13 9.50
CA ARG A 84 4.76 7.31 8.08
C ARG A 84 4.88 6.01 7.27
N LEU A 85 4.94 4.86 7.95
CA LEU A 85 5.09 3.54 7.33
C LEU A 85 3.78 2.74 7.30
N ASP A 86 2.68 3.27 7.84
CA ASP A 86 1.39 2.57 7.84
C ASP A 86 0.60 2.78 6.54
N TYR A 87 0.96 2.01 5.51
CA TYR A 87 0.33 2.09 4.19
C TYR A 87 -0.95 1.26 4.06
N ARG A 88 -1.44 0.66 5.15
CA ARG A 88 -2.62 -0.22 5.15
C ARG A 88 -3.84 0.48 4.55
N LEU A 89 -4.24 1.61 5.12
CA LEU A 89 -5.44 2.31 4.68
C LEU A 89 -5.24 2.93 3.30
N SER A 90 -4.08 3.53 3.04
CA SER A 90 -3.73 4.10 1.74
C SER A 90 -3.85 3.07 0.61
N TRP A 91 -3.38 1.84 0.81
CA TRP A 91 -3.48 0.79 -0.20
C TRP A 91 -4.93 0.36 -0.45
N HIS A 92 -5.73 0.17 0.60
CA HIS A 92 -7.15 -0.22 0.45
C HIS A 92 -7.96 0.90 -0.22
N LEU A 93 -7.71 2.15 0.17
CA LEU A 93 -8.36 3.31 -0.42
C LEU A 93 -8.01 3.44 -1.90
N TRP A 94 -6.74 3.22 -2.27
CA TRP A 94 -6.35 3.19 -3.68
C TRP A 94 -7.14 2.15 -4.48
N GLY A 95 -7.36 0.94 -3.95
CA GLY A 95 -8.19 -0.08 -4.61
C GLY A 95 -9.64 0.37 -4.84
N VAL A 96 -10.24 1.06 -3.87
CA VAL A 96 -11.59 1.64 -4.02
C VAL A 96 -11.59 2.76 -5.07
N LEU A 97 -10.60 3.65 -5.05
CA LEU A 97 -10.48 4.73 -6.02
C LEU A 97 -10.28 4.20 -7.45
N GLN A 98 -9.50 3.14 -7.62
CA GLN A 98 -9.37 2.46 -8.91
C GLN A 98 -10.71 1.91 -9.40
N ALA A 99 -11.50 1.27 -8.53
CA ALA A 99 -12.83 0.77 -8.86
C ALA A 99 -13.82 1.88 -9.25
N LEU A 100 -13.62 3.11 -8.74
CA LEU A 100 -14.36 4.31 -9.11
C LEU A 100 -13.82 5.03 -10.37
N ASN A 101 -12.90 4.38 -11.10
CA ASN A 101 -12.25 4.89 -12.31
C ASN A 101 -11.40 6.15 -12.08
N TYR A 102 -10.68 6.23 -10.96
CA TYR A 102 -9.59 7.19 -10.79
C TYR A 102 -8.25 6.55 -11.23
N SER A 103 -7.54 7.22 -12.12
CA SER A 103 -6.33 6.67 -12.77
C SER A 103 -5.13 7.63 -12.75
N HIS A 104 -5.26 8.79 -12.11
CA HIS A 104 -4.26 9.86 -12.15
C HIS A 104 -3.16 9.73 -11.08
N LEU A 105 -3.03 8.55 -10.45
CA LEU A 105 -1.88 8.22 -9.62
C LEU A 105 -0.75 7.66 -10.48
N SER A 106 0.45 8.21 -10.38
CA SER A 106 1.59 7.75 -11.19
C SER A 106 2.00 6.31 -10.85
N SER A 107 2.52 5.58 -11.84
CA SER A 107 2.93 4.17 -11.66
C SER A 107 4.00 3.99 -10.58
N SER A 108 4.90 4.97 -10.41
CA SER A 108 5.89 4.96 -9.34
C SER A 108 5.23 5.05 -7.95
N ARG A 109 4.20 5.88 -7.79
CA ARG A 109 3.45 5.99 -6.53
C ARG A 109 2.61 4.75 -6.26
N GLN A 110 1.99 4.17 -7.29
CA GLN A 110 1.30 2.88 -7.16
C GLN A 110 2.28 1.79 -6.69
N GLY A 111 3.46 1.71 -7.31
CA GLY A 111 4.51 0.77 -6.92
C GLY A 111 4.96 0.96 -5.47
N LEU A 112 5.08 2.21 -5.01
CA LEU A 112 5.38 2.53 -3.61
C LEU A 112 4.29 2.00 -2.68
N LEU A 113 3.00 2.27 -2.95
CA LEU A 113 1.90 1.77 -2.13
C LEU A 113 1.91 0.24 -1.99
N HIS A 114 2.07 -0.46 -3.11
CA HIS A 114 2.13 -1.92 -3.12
C HIS A 114 3.34 -2.46 -2.35
N THR A 115 4.54 -1.91 -2.61
CA THR A 115 5.78 -2.39 -2.00
C THR A 115 5.85 -2.04 -0.50
N SER A 116 5.43 -0.84 -0.11
CA SER A 116 5.40 -0.42 1.28
C SER A 116 4.44 -1.27 2.10
N TYR A 117 3.21 -1.49 1.61
CA TYR A 117 2.28 -2.34 2.35
C TYR A 117 2.71 -3.81 2.38
N ALA A 118 3.25 -4.34 1.27
CA ALA A 118 3.83 -5.68 1.24
C ALA A 118 4.94 -5.85 2.28
N SER A 119 5.87 -4.89 2.36
CA SER A 119 6.96 -4.91 3.36
C SER A 119 6.44 -4.88 4.80
N GLN A 120 5.39 -4.09 5.09
CA GLN A 120 4.74 -4.06 6.40
C GLN A 120 4.18 -5.43 6.81
N LEU A 121 3.55 -6.15 5.87
CA LEU A 121 3.04 -7.50 6.10
C LEU A 121 4.18 -8.51 6.29
N GLU A 122 5.27 -8.38 5.55
CA GLU A 122 6.45 -9.24 5.74
C GLU A 122 7.08 -9.05 7.12
N SER A 123 7.26 -7.79 7.56
CA SER A 123 7.77 -7.48 8.90
C SER A 123 6.86 -8.00 10.01
N ALA A 124 5.55 -8.08 9.76
CA ALA A 124 4.58 -8.69 10.68
C ALA A 124 4.55 -10.23 10.63
N GLY A 125 5.39 -10.89 9.80
CA GLY A 125 5.41 -12.35 9.64
C GLY A 125 4.29 -12.90 8.75
N LEU A 126 3.54 -12.04 8.07
CA LEU A 126 2.41 -12.34 7.18
C LEU A 126 2.82 -12.29 5.70
N TRP A 127 3.99 -12.84 5.36
CA TRP A 127 4.57 -12.78 4.00
C TRP A 127 3.67 -13.38 2.90
N HIS A 128 2.84 -14.38 3.21
CA HIS A 128 1.90 -14.96 2.24
C HIS A 128 0.85 -13.92 1.79
N LEU A 129 0.46 -13.00 2.68
CA LEU A 129 -0.40 -11.87 2.33
C LEU A 129 0.37 -10.77 1.58
N SER A 130 1.68 -10.61 1.82
CA SER A 130 2.48 -9.67 1.03
C SER A 130 2.50 -10.08 -0.46
N VAL A 131 2.52 -11.38 -0.77
CA VAL A 131 2.33 -11.88 -2.14
C VAL A 131 1.00 -11.41 -2.75
N PHE A 132 -0.10 -11.51 -2.00
CA PHE A 132 -1.40 -10.99 -2.45
C PHE A 132 -1.35 -9.50 -2.79
N ILE A 133 -0.70 -8.69 -1.96
CA ILE A 133 -0.51 -7.26 -2.23
C ILE A 133 0.31 -7.04 -3.51
N LEU A 134 1.43 -7.75 -3.67
CA LEU A 134 2.32 -7.62 -4.83
C LEU A 134 1.66 -8.07 -6.15
N LEU A 135 0.69 -8.99 -6.10
CA LEU A 135 -0.07 -9.40 -7.28
C LEU A 135 -0.89 -8.26 -7.90
N HIS A 136 -1.14 -7.17 -7.16
CA HIS A 136 -1.84 -5.98 -7.67
C HIS A 136 -0.94 -5.03 -8.46
N ILE A 137 0.38 -5.25 -8.50
CA ILE A 137 1.29 -4.46 -9.33
C ILE A 137 0.88 -4.61 -10.81
N PRO A 138 0.59 -3.52 -11.54
CA PRO A 138 0.12 -3.62 -12.92
C PRO A 138 1.16 -4.22 -13.88
N ASP A 139 2.42 -3.79 -13.75
CA ASP A 139 3.52 -4.24 -14.60
C ASP A 139 3.86 -5.73 -14.33
N HIS A 140 3.69 -6.57 -15.35
CA HIS A 140 3.89 -8.01 -15.23
C HIS A 140 5.32 -8.37 -14.78
N SER A 141 6.32 -7.71 -15.35
CA SER A 141 7.73 -8.02 -15.07
C SER A 141 8.12 -7.66 -13.63
N GLN A 142 7.67 -6.52 -13.13
CA GLN A 142 7.87 -6.10 -11.74
C GLN A 142 7.09 -6.99 -10.78
N ARG A 143 5.83 -7.33 -11.11
CA ARG A 143 5.00 -8.24 -10.33
C ARG A 143 5.64 -9.60 -10.17
N GLU A 144 6.04 -10.24 -11.28
CA GLU A 144 6.70 -11.55 -11.25
C GLU A 144 7.98 -11.49 -10.42
N ARG A 145 8.82 -10.47 -10.62
CA ARG A 145 10.07 -10.31 -9.87
C ARG A 145 9.82 -10.18 -8.37
N ALA A 146 8.88 -9.32 -7.97
CA ALA A 146 8.58 -9.06 -6.57
C ALA A 146 8.02 -10.31 -5.88
N VAL A 147 7.07 -11.00 -6.52
CA VAL A 147 6.50 -12.25 -5.98
C VAL A 147 7.59 -13.32 -5.82
N ARG A 148 8.40 -13.58 -6.85
CA ARG A 148 9.49 -14.56 -6.79
C ARG A 148 10.51 -14.22 -5.70
N GLN A 149 10.80 -12.95 -5.47
CA GLN A 149 11.71 -12.51 -4.41
C GLN A 149 11.17 -12.87 -3.03
N VAL A 150 9.89 -12.59 -2.74
CA VAL A 150 9.25 -12.96 -1.47
C VAL A 150 9.25 -14.48 -1.28
N LEU A 151 8.92 -15.25 -2.32
CA LEU A 151 8.96 -16.72 -2.25
C LEU A 151 10.36 -17.24 -1.92
N THR A 152 11.39 -16.74 -2.61
CA THR A 152 12.80 -17.14 -2.37
C THR A 152 13.25 -16.82 -0.95
N GLN A 153 12.74 -15.73 -0.38
CA GLN A 153 13.10 -15.29 0.96
C GLN A 153 12.35 -16.04 2.07
N HIS A 154 11.10 -16.44 1.86
CA HIS A 154 10.25 -16.97 2.94
C HIS A 154 9.88 -18.45 2.82
N CYS A 155 9.92 -19.06 1.63
CA CYS A 155 9.67 -20.50 1.49
C CYS A 155 10.75 -21.30 2.24
N SER A 156 10.36 -22.08 3.24
CA SER A 156 11.25 -22.94 4.03
C SER A 156 11.41 -24.32 3.37
N LEU A 157 12.56 -24.96 3.60
CA LEU A 157 12.75 -26.37 3.23
C LEU A 157 12.00 -27.31 4.18
N GLN A 158 11.85 -26.90 5.45
CA GLN A 158 11.08 -27.64 6.43
C GLN A 158 9.59 -27.43 6.18
N GLU A 159 8.87 -28.54 6.03
CA GLU A 159 7.42 -28.58 5.93
C GLU A 159 6.84 -28.60 7.35
N THR A 160 6.30 -27.46 7.77
CA THR A 160 5.49 -27.32 8.98
C THR A 160 4.04 -27.15 8.55
N ASP A 161 3.08 -27.43 9.45
CA ASP A 161 1.66 -27.24 9.13
C ASP A 161 1.38 -25.81 8.65
N GLN A 162 2.04 -24.81 9.24
CA GLN A 162 1.92 -23.41 8.82
C GLN A 162 2.52 -23.15 7.43
N SER A 163 3.68 -23.73 7.10
CA SER A 163 4.27 -23.51 5.78
C SER A 163 3.45 -24.18 4.67
N VAL A 164 2.93 -25.38 4.91
CA VAL A 164 2.04 -26.08 3.98
C VAL A 164 0.74 -25.31 3.76
N LEU A 165 0.11 -24.79 4.83
CA LEU A 165 -1.11 -23.98 4.70
C LEU A 165 -0.86 -22.70 3.91
N ARG A 166 0.27 -22.02 4.16
CA ARG A 166 0.65 -20.81 3.42
C ARG A 166 0.91 -21.12 1.95
N GLU A 167 1.63 -22.19 1.64
CA GLU A 167 1.88 -22.60 0.25
C GLU A 167 0.59 -22.96 -0.48
N ARG A 168 -0.33 -23.70 0.15
CA ARG A 168 -1.67 -23.99 -0.42
C ARG A 168 -2.49 -22.73 -0.67
N PHE A 169 -2.44 -21.76 0.25
CA PHE A 169 -3.10 -20.46 0.01
C PHE A 169 -2.58 -19.78 -1.26
N LEU A 170 -1.26 -19.83 -1.49
CA LEU A 170 -0.65 -19.24 -2.69
C LEU A 170 -1.04 -19.99 -3.97
N THR A 171 -1.04 -21.32 -3.97
CA THR A 171 -1.36 -22.12 -5.16
C THR A 171 -2.85 -22.17 -5.45
N ASP A 172 -3.68 -22.36 -4.43
CA ASP A 172 -5.09 -22.70 -4.59
C ASP A 172 -5.96 -21.44 -4.66
N GLN A 173 -5.63 -20.40 -3.89
CA GLN A 173 -6.42 -19.15 -3.86
C GLN A 173 -5.80 -18.06 -4.73
N LEU A 174 -4.49 -17.85 -4.65
CA LEU A 174 -3.82 -16.79 -5.41
C LEU A 174 -3.34 -17.24 -6.80
N LEU A 175 -3.44 -18.55 -7.10
CA LEU A 175 -3.04 -19.14 -8.38
C LEU A 175 -1.57 -18.87 -8.73
N VAL A 176 -0.72 -18.75 -7.71
CA VAL A 176 0.74 -18.66 -7.89
C VAL A 176 1.24 -20.01 -8.42
N PRO A 177 2.02 -20.04 -9.52
CA PRO A 177 2.51 -21.29 -10.06
C PRO A 177 3.34 -22.09 -9.04
N GLU A 178 2.97 -23.35 -8.79
CA GLU A 178 3.68 -24.24 -7.86
C GLU A 178 5.18 -24.36 -8.18
N ARG A 179 5.51 -24.33 -9.48
CA ARG A 179 6.90 -24.27 -9.97
C ARG A 179 7.73 -23.17 -9.30
N TRP A 180 7.15 -21.99 -9.02
CA TRP A 180 7.88 -20.88 -8.40
C TRP A 180 8.23 -21.15 -6.95
N ILE A 181 7.37 -21.88 -6.23
CA ILE A 181 7.62 -22.30 -4.84
C ILE A 181 8.77 -23.31 -4.83
N HIS A 182 8.77 -24.27 -5.75
CA HIS A 182 9.86 -25.23 -5.86
C HIS A 182 11.17 -24.61 -6.32
N GLU A 183 11.14 -23.64 -7.26
CA GLU A 183 12.33 -22.86 -7.62
C GLU A 183 12.91 -22.12 -6.41
N ALA A 184 12.07 -21.46 -5.62
CA ALA A 184 12.49 -20.79 -4.38
C ALA A 184 13.12 -21.75 -3.37
N LYS A 185 12.49 -22.92 -3.13
CA LYS A 185 13.04 -23.96 -2.25
C LYS A 185 14.37 -24.50 -2.78
N ALA A 186 14.50 -24.73 -4.09
CA ALA A 186 15.75 -25.17 -4.70
C ALA A 186 16.89 -24.14 -4.49
N THR A 187 16.62 -22.85 -4.66
CA THR A 187 17.59 -21.77 -4.38
C THR A 187 18.00 -21.75 -2.91
N ARG A 188 17.06 -21.97 -1.98
CA ARG A 188 17.39 -22.06 -0.55
C ARG A 188 18.23 -23.29 -0.21
N ALA A 189 17.88 -24.47 -0.74
CA ALA A 189 18.67 -25.70 -0.57
C ALA A 189 20.10 -25.54 -1.09
N GLN A 190 20.27 -24.87 -2.23
CA GLN A 190 21.59 -24.53 -2.77
C GLN A 190 22.41 -23.69 -1.79
N ARG A 191 21.80 -22.64 -1.21
CA ARG A 191 22.45 -21.75 -0.23
C ARG A 191 22.84 -22.51 1.04
N ASP A 192 21.98 -23.42 1.48
CA ASP A 192 22.17 -24.20 2.71
C ASP A 192 23.10 -25.43 2.50
N GLY A 193 23.53 -25.68 1.25
CA GLY A 193 24.46 -26.76 0.90
C GLY A 193 23.82 -28.15 0.75
N ASP A 194 22.49 -28.26 0.82
CA ASP A 194 21.75 -29.52 0.71
C ASP A 194 21.48 -29.87 -0.77
N ARG A 195 22.41 -30.59 -1.37
CA ARG A 195 22.31 -31.03 -2.77
C ARG A 195 21.13 -31.97 -3.03
N HIS A 196 20.73 -32.75 -2.04
CA HIS A 196 19.62 -33.70 -2.20
C HIS A 196 18.29 -32.95 -2.32
N GLN A 197 18.02 -32.04 -1.38
CA GLN A 197 16.81 -31.20 -1.44
C GLN A 197 16.82 -30.28 -2.66
N GLN A 198 17.99 -29.77 -3.05
CA GLN A 198 18.14 -28.97 -4.26
C GLN A 198 17.71 -29.77 -5.50
N ALA A 199 18.24 -30.97 -5.70
CA ALA A 199 17.89 -31.82 -6.85
C ALA A 199 16.40 -32.19 -6.85
N LEU A 200 15.83 -32.54 -5.69
CA LEU A 200 14.41 -32.85 -5.54
C LEU A 200 13.52 -31.67 -5.97
N HIS A 201 13.82 -30.47 -5.50
CA HIS A 201 13.02 -29.29 -5.83
C HIS A 201 13.24 -28.80 -7.27
N LEU A 202 14.44 -28.95 -7.84
CA LEU A 202 14.67 -28.71 -9.27
C LEU A 202 13.88 -29.67 -10.14
N TYR A 203 13.79 -30.95 -9.74
CA TYR A 203 12.98 -31.97 -10.41
C TYR A 203 11.49 -31.56 -10.40
N ARG A 204 10.96 -31.20 -9.22
CA ARG A 204 9.56 -30.76 -9.09
C ARG A 204 9.27 -29.45 -9.81
N ALA A 205 10.26 -28.58 -9.97
CA ALA A 205 10.15 -27.35 -10.77
C ALA A 205 10.25 -27.59 -12.30
N GLY A 206 10.58 -28.81 -12.75
CA GLY A 206 10.74 -29.17 -14.16
C GLY A 206 12.13 -28.86 -14.76
N HIS A 207 13.13 -28.57 -13.93
CA HIS A 207 14.51 -28.26 -14.35
C HIS A 207 15.40 -29.51 -14.42
N TRP A 208 15.03 -30.50 -15.24
CA TRP A 208 15.68 -31.82 -15.30
C TRP A 208 17.20 -31.76 -15.54
N ASN A 209 17.64 -30.85 -16.43
CA ASN A 209 19.06 -30.72 -16.79
C ASN A 209 19.96 -30.27 -15.64
N ARG A 210 19.39 -29.62 -14.61
CA ARG A 210 20.13 -29.12 -13.44
C ARG A 210 20.08 -30.08 -12.24
N CYS A 211 19.34 -31.19 -12.37
CA CYS A 211 19.16 -32.16 -11.28
C CYS A 211 20.25 -33.24 -11.25
N HIS A 212 20.89 -33.50 -12.40
CA HIS A 212 21.98 -34.47 -12.59
C HIS A 212 23.34 -33.81 -12.37
#